data_AF-A0A968PUG6-F1
#
_entry.id   AF-A0A968PUG6-F1
#
_cell.length_a   1.000
_cell.length_b   1.000
_cell.length_c   1.000
_cell.angle_alpha   90.00
_cell.angle_beta   90.00
_cell.angle_gamma   90.00
#
_symmetry.space_group_name_H-M   'P 1'
#
loop_
_entity.id
_entity.type
_entity.pdbx_description
1 polymer ?
#
loop_
_entity_poly.entity_id
_entity_poly.type
_entity_poly.pdbx_seq_one_letter_code
_entity_poly.pdbx_strand_id
1 'polypeptide(L)'
;MEIREQLSQQRVKYIVSSYQLSDNEVDKFNTYLDELLQIYPPPLIELALVETLVDQWSRVPMLRGVEFLTQSHNKLKAWESQPIVSTITPSQFQQIAGLDPTPVFGSTELPPTRPIMRPS
;
A
#
# COMPACT_ATOMS: atom_id res chain seq x y z
N MET A 1 20.91 5.96 8.61
CA MET A 1 19.61 5.33 8.31
C MET A 1 18.74 5.49 9.53
N GLU A 2 17.63 6.20 9.37
CA GLU A 2 16.66 6.36 10.45
C GLU A 2 15.83 5.08 10.59
N ILE A 3 15.57 4.65 11.82
CA ILE A 3 14.75 3.46 12.15
C ILE A 3 13.38 3.52 11.44
N ARG A 4 12.86 4.72 11.19
CA ARG A 4 11.59 4.97 10.47
C ARG A 4 11.63 4.53 9.00
N GLU A 5 12.76 4.74 8.32
CA GLU A 5 12.94 4.31 6.92
C GLU A 5 13.02 2.79 6.83
N GLN A 6 13.72 2.16 7.76
CA GLN A 6 13.80 0.70 7.82
C GLN A 6 12.44 0.07 8.13
N LEU A 7 11.68 0.66 9.05
CA LEU A 7 10.34 0.18 9.37
C LEU A 7 9.39 0.27 8.18
N SER A 8 9.44 1.37 7.43
CA SER A 8 8.58 1.58 6.27
C SER A 8 8.94 0.65 5.10
N GLN A 9 10.23 0.36 4.88
CA GLN A 9 10.64 -0.69 3.93
C GLN A 9 10.20 -2.10 4.38
N GLN A 10 10.28 -2.40 5.68
CA GLN A 10 9.84 -3.68 6.23
C GLN A 10 8.34 -3.92 6.02
N ARG A 11 7.52 -2.87 6.13
CA ARG A 11 6.07 -2.94 5.86
C ARG A 11 5.76 -3.36 4.43
N VAL A 12 6.46 -2.78 3.44
CA VAL A 12 6.33 -3.17 2.03
C VAL A 12 6.71 -4.63 1.84
N LYS A 13 7.85 -5.05 2.40
CA LYS A 13 8.31 -6.46 2.34
C LYS A 13 7.34 -7.42 3.03
N TYR A 14 6.69 -6.99 4.11
CA TYR A 14 5.66 -7.75 4.79
C TYR A 14 4.46 -8.02 3.87
N ILE A 15 3.93 -7.01 3.18
CA ILE A 15 2.82 -7.20 2.23
C ILE A 15 3.21 -8.21 1.13
N VAL A 16 4.40 -8.04 0.54
CA VAL A 16 4.91 -8.93 -0.51
C VAL A 16 4.99 -10.39 -0.05
N SER A 17 5.52 -10.62 1.15
CA SER A 17 5.68 -11.96 1.72
C SER A 17 4.37 -12.60 2.16
N SER A 18 3.48 -11.83 2.81
CA SER A 18 2.15 -12.30 3.25
C SER A 18 1.31 -12.87 2.10
N TYR A 19 1.44 -12.30 0.90
CA TYR A 19 0.70 -12.73 -0.28
C TYR A 19 1.54 -13.57 -1.25
N GLN A 20 2.80 -13.89 -0.91
CA GLN A 20 3.72 -14.65 -1.76
C GLN A 20 3.77 -14.09 -3.20
N LEU A 21 3.93 -12.77 -3.31
CA LEU A 21 3.89 -12.04 -4.58
C LEU A 21 5.16 -12.24 -5.40
N SER A 22 6.28 -12.53 -4.72
CA SER A 22 7.51 -12.97 -5.36
C SER A 22 7.28 -14.37 -5.95
N ASP A 23 7.00 -14.42 -7.26
CA ASP A 23 6.91 -15.68 -8.02
C ASP A 23 8.30 -16.33 -8.18
N ASN A 24 8.48 -17.26 -9.11
CA ASN A 24 9.76 -17.95 -9.34
C ASN A 24 10.97 -17.02 -9.62
N GLU A 25 10.75 -15.78 -10.08
CA GLU A 25 11.80 -14.80 -10.37
C GLU A 25 12.05 -13.82 -9.21
N VAL A 26 12.30 -14.35 -8.01
CA VAL A 26 12.45 -13.58 -6.76
C VAL A 26 13.52 -12.49 -6.87
N ASP A 27 14.67 -12.77 -7.50
CA ASP A 27 15.75 -11.80 -7.63
C ASP A 27 15.33 -10.59 -8.47
N LYS A 28 14.72 -10.83 -9.64
CA LYS A 28 14.22 -9.74 -10.50
C LYS A 28 13.11 -8.95 -9.82
N PHE A 29 12.22 -9.64 -9.10
CA PHE A 29 11.17 -9.00 -8.32
C PHE A 29 11.77 -8.07 -7.26
N ASN A 30 12.74 -8.54 -6.48
CA ASN A 30 13.36 -7.77 -5.42
C ASN A 30 14.15 -6.58 -5.97
N THR A 31 14.91 -6.76 -7.04
CA THR A 31 15.59 -5.64 -7.71
C THR A 31 14.61 -4.58 -8.14
N TYR A 32 13.50 -4.97 -8.77
CA TYR A 32 12.49 -4.00 -9.22
C TYR A 32 11.76 -3.33 -8.04
N LEU A 33 11.47 -4.07 -6.97
CA LEU A 33 10.89 -3.50 -5.76
C LEU A 33 11.84 -2.49 -5.09
N ASP A 34 13.13 -2.81 -5.02
CA ASP A 34 14.13 -1.91 -4.47
C ASP A 34 14.25 -0.64 -5.33
N GLU A 35 14.20 -0.74 -6.66
CA GLU A 35 14.13 0.43 -7.54
C GLU A 35 12.90 1.31 -7.24
N LEU A 36 11.72 0.70 -7.05
CA LEU A 36 10.52 1.44 -6.67
C LEU A 36 10.67 2.13 -5.31
N LEU A 37 11.28 1.46 -4.33
CA LEU A 37 11.56 2.02 -3.00
C LEU A 37 12.56 3.19 -3.03
N GLN A 38 13.38 3.32 -4.07
CA GLN A 38 14.24 4.49 -4.27
C GLN A 38 13.51 5.68 -4.91
N ILE A 39 12.48 5.42 -5.70
CA ILE A 39 11.76 6.44 -6.48
C ILE A 39 10.54 6.97 -5.72
N TYR A 40 9.81 6.08 -5.05
CA TYR A 40 8.52 6.38 -4.42
C TYR A 40 8.58 6.23 -2.90
N PRO A 41 7.81 7.05 -2.17
CA PRO A 41 7.70 6.89 -0.72
C PRO A 41 7.03 5.55 -0.39
N PRO A 42 7.53 4.79 0.62
CA PRO A 42 7.00 3.47 0.94
C PRO A 42 5.48 3.40 1.17
N PRO A 43 4.83 4.36 1.86
CA PRO A 43 3.37 4.31 2.04
C PRO A 43 2.59 4.32 0.72
N LEU A 44 3.11 5.00 -0.31
CA LEU A 44 2.47 5.03 -1.63
C LEU A 44 2.62 3.68 -2.34
N ILE A 45 3.78 3.02 -2.16
CA ILE A 45 4.01 1.65 -2.65
C ILE A 45 3.10 0.67 -1.91
N GLU A 46 2.96 0.77 -0.59
CA GLU A 46 2.03 -0.05 0.20
C GLU A 46 0.60 0.05 -0.36
N LEU A 47 0.12 1.27 -0.62
CA LEU A 47 -1.20 1.49 -1.22
C LEU A 47 -1.31 0.86 -2.61
N ALA A 48 -0.32 1.08 -3.48
CA ALA A 48 -0.32 0.53 -4.84
C ALA A 48 -0.34 -1.01 -4.85
N LEU A 49 0.41 -1.65 -3.95
CA LEU A 49 0.39 -3.10 -3.79
C LEU A 49 -1.00 -3.58 -3.37
N VAL A 50 -1.61 -2.97 -2.35
CA VAL A 50 -2.92 -3.38 -1.83
C VAL A 50 -4.04 -3.14 -2.85
N GLU A 51 -4.05 -2.00 -3.51
CA GLU A 51 -4.99 -1.71 -4.61
C GLU A 51 -4.85 -2.74 -5.74
N THR A 52 -3.62 -3.13 -6.07
CA THR A 52 -3.38 -4.16 -7.09
C THR A 52 -3.83 -5.54 -6.61
N LEU A 53 -3.63 -5.89 -5.33
CA LEU A 53 -4.16 -7.14 -4.75
C LEU A 53 -5.69 -7.22 -4.96
N VAL A 54 -6.41 -6.16 -4.59
CA VAL A 54 -7.88 -6.11 -4.70
C VAL A 54 -8.33 -6.25 -6.15
N ASP A 55 -7.68 -5.56 -7.08
CA ASP A 55 -7.98 -5.67 -8.51
C ASP A 55 -7.77 -7.10 -9.05
N GLN A 56 -6.74 -7.81 -8.55
CA GLN A 56 -6.39 -9.15 -9.02
C GLN A 56 -7.16 -10.28 -8.34
N TRP A 57 -7.86 -10.06 -7.22
CA TRP A 57 -8.60 -11.12 -6.52
C TRP A 57 -9.71 -11.77 -7.34
N SER A 58 -10.27 -11.06 -8.31
CA SER A 58 -11.28 -11.60 -9.22
C SER A 58 -10.70 -12.48 -10.34
N ARG A 59 -9.36 -12.51 -10.50
CA ARG A 59 -8.66 -13.25 -11.56
C ARG A 59 -8.02 -14.52 -11.01
N VAL A 60 -8.24 -15.63 -11.70
CA VAL A 60 -7.68 -16.93 -11.33
C VAL A 60 -6.91 -17.52 -12.51
N PRO A 61 -5.60 -17.82 -12.37
CA PRO A 61 -4.77 -17.58 -11.19
C PRO A 61 -4.50 -16.10 -10.96
N MET A 62 -4.28 -15.73 -9.69
CA MET A 62 -3.87 -14.39 -9.32
C MET A 62 -2.48 -14.09 -9.90
N LEU A 63 -2.32 -12.90 -10.47
CA LEU A 63 -1.08 -12.46 -11.07
C LEU A 63 -0.01 -12.21 -10.00
N ARG A 64 1.23 -12.64 -10.27
CA ARG A 64 2.38 -12.58 -9.35
C ARG A 64 3.64 -12.14 -10.09
N GLY A 65 4.75 -12.02 -9.37
CA GLY A 65 6.05 -11.73 -9.96
C GLY A 65 6.16 -10.29 -10.48
N VAL A 66 7.05 -10.09 -11.44
CA VAL A 66 7.37 -8.77 -12.01
C VAL A 66 6.14 -8.12 -12.66
N GLU A 67 5.22 -8.91 -13.22
CA GLU A 67 3.98 -8.39 -13.78
C GLU A 67 3.12 -7.71 -12.70
N PHE A 68 3.09 -8.25 -11.47
CA PHE A 68 2.33 -7.66 -10.37
C PHE A 68 2.89 -6.30 -9.97
N LEU A 69 4.22 -6.21 -9.87
CA LEU A 69 4.91 -4.95 -9.61
C LEU A 69 4.70 -3.96 -10.75
N THR A 70 4.63 -4.44 -11.99
CA THR A 70 4.36 -3.58 -13.15
C THR A 70 2.98 -2.93 -13.04
N GLN A 71 1.95 -3.69 -12.65
CA GLN A 71 0.62 -3.13 -12.41
C GLN A 71 0.60 -2.14 -11.24
N SER A 72 1.30 -2.47 -10.16
CA SER A 72 1.46 -1.58 -9.00
C SER A 72 2.16 -0.27 -9.40
N HIS A 73 3.23 -0.36 -10.19
CA HIS A 73 3.95 0.80 -10.72
C HIS A 73 3.10 1.63 -11.68
N ASN A 74 2.24 1.02 -12.51
CA ASN A 74 1.31 1.75 -13.35
C ASN A 74 0.35 2.60 -12.52
N LYS A 75 -0.13 2.10 -11.37
CA LYS A 75 -0.94 2.90 -10.43
C LYS A 75 -0.13 4.07 -9.86
N LEU A 76 1.11 3.84 -9.43
CA LEU A 76 2.01 4.89 -8.95
C LEU A 76 2.20 6.01 -9.99
N LYS A 77 2.46 5.66 -11.25
CA LYS A 77 2.59 6.64 -12.34
C LYS A 77 1.31 7.41 -12.60
N ALA A 78 0.15 6.74 -12.56
CA ALA A 78 -1.14 7.40 -12.75
C ALA A 78 -1.37 8.48 -11.67
N TRP A 79 -0.94 8.23 -10.44
CA TRP A 79 -1.05 9.14 -9.31
C TRP A 79 -0.07 10.32 -9.34
N GLU A 80 0.97 10.29 -10.17
CA GLU A 80 1.85 11.46 -10.35
C GLU A 80 1.13 12.61 -11.06
N SER A 81 0.18 12.28 -11.95
CA SER A 81 -0.52 13.25 -12.79
C SER A 81 -1.96 13.50 -12.37
N GLN A 82 -2.49 12.73 -11.41
CA GLN A 82 -3.90 12.77 -11.03
C GLN A 82 -4.07 12.62 -9.50
N PRO A 83 -5.14 13.19 -8.92
CA PRO A 83 -5.46 12.94 -7.52
C PRO A 83 -5.63 11.44 -7.24
N ILE A 84 -5.07 10.97 -6.12
CA ILE A 84 -5.21 9.58 -5.69
C ILE A 84 -6.67 9.35 -5.28
N VAL A 85 -7.41 8.61 -6.10
CA VAL A 85 -8.72 8.08 -5.74
C VAL A 85 -8.53 6.63 -5.32
N SER A 86 -8.32 6.43 -4.02
CA SER A 86 -8.25 5.10 -3.41
C SER A 86 -9.60 4.41 -3.50
N THR A 87 -9.63 3.16 -3.97
CA THR A 87 -10.83 2.32 -3.98
C THR A 87 -11.04 1.62 -2.65
N ILE A 88 -10.00 1.56 -1.82
CA ILE A 88 -10.03 0.97 -0.48
C ILE A 88 -10.12 2.04 0.62
N THR A 89 -10.85 1.72 1.69
CA THR A 89 -10.87 2.49 2.93
C THR A 89 -9.66 2.16 3.83
N PRO A 90 -9.32 3.00 4.84
CA PRO A 90 -8.28 2.68 5.81
C PRO A 90 -8.53 1.36 6.55
N SER A 91 -9.79 1.05 6.88
CA SER A 91 -10.16 -0.21 7.52
C SER A 91 -9.96 -1.41 6.61
N GLN A 92 -10.31 -1.29 5.31
CA GLN A 92 -10.05 -2.34 4.33
C GLN A 92 -8.55 -2.54 4.13
N PHE A 93 -7.76 -1.46 4.04
CA PHE A 93 -6.31 -1.58 3.98
C PHE A 93 -5.77 -2.36 5.18
N GLN A 94 -6.20 -2.05 6.40
CA GLN A 94 -5.76 -2.77 7.60
C GLN A 94 -6.14 -4.26 7.55
N GLN A 95 -7.34 -4.58 7.08
CA GLN A 95 -7.79 -5.97 6.94
C GLN A 95 -7.00 -6.75 5.89
N ILE A 96 -6.58 -6.09 4.81
CA ILE A 96 -5.84 -6.71 3.70
C ILE A 96 -4.35 -6.79 4.02
N ALA A 97 -3.73 -5.67 4.36
CA ALA A 97 -2.30 -5.58 4.60
C ALA A 97 -1.89 -6.11 5.98
N GLY A 98 -2.81 -6.19 6.96
CA GLY A 98 -2.46 -6.51 8.35
C GLY A 98 -1.63 -5.41 9.04
N LEU A 99 -1.57 -4.21 8.45
CA LEU A 99 -0.73 -3.11 8.87
C LEU A 99 -1.55 -1.88 9.25
N ASP A 100 -1.00 -1.05 10.13
CA ASP A 100 -1.61 0.23 10.50
C ASP A 100 -1.78 1.13 9.26
N PRO A 101 -2.97 1.68 8.97
CA PRO A 101 -3.23 2.47 7.76
C PRO A 101 -2.76 3.92 7.86
N THR A 102 -2.38 4.41 9.05
CA THR A 102 -2.03 5.83 9.29
C THR A 102 -0.92 6.36 8.39
N PRO A 103 0.16 5.60 8.06
CA PRO A 103 1.19 6.10 7.14
C PRO A 103 0.68 6.36 5.72
N VAL A 104 -0.38 5.67 5.30
CA VAL A 104 -0.95 5.74 3.95
C VAL A 104 -2.06 6.78 3.87
N PHE A 105 -2.96 6.79 4.85
CA PHE A 105 -4.18 7.61 4.83
C PHE A 105 -4.12 8.83 5.76
N GLY A 106 -3.07 8.95 6.58
CA GLY A 106 -2.98 9.94 7.65
C GLY A 106 -3.82 9.57 8.88
N SER A 107 -3.65 10.33 9.96
CA SER A 107 -4.49 10.21 11.15
C SER A 107 -5.90 10.70 10.80
N THR A 108 -6.85 9.79 10.68
CA THR A 108 -8.28 10.11 10.70
C THR A 108 -8.72 10.38 12.14
N GLU A 109 -8.09 11.33 12.82
CA GLU A 109 -8.71 11.94 13.99
C GLU A 109 -9.86 12.81 13.47
N LEU A 110 -11.04 12.19 13.30
CA LEU A 110 -12.27 12.95 13.35
C LEU A 110 -12.25 13.69 14.69
N PRO A 111 -12.32 15.04 14.71
CA PRO A 111 -12.34 15.76 15.97
C PRO A 111 -13.49 15.20 16.81
N PRO A 112 -13.29 14.95 18.12
CA PRO A 112 -14.34 14.39 18.95
C PRO A 112 -15.53 15.34 18.88
N THR A 113 -16.67 14.82 18.44
CA THR A 113 -17.96 15.52 18.43
C THR A 113 -18.27 15.88 19.88
N ARG A 114 -17.82 17.05 20.32
CA ARG A 114 -18.17 17.58 21.64
C ARG A 114 -19.70 17.69 21.64
N PRO A 115 -20.42 17.03 22.56
CA PRO A 115 -21.85 17.26 22.68
C PRO A 115 -22.04 18.73 23.00
N ILE A 116 -22.79 19.42 22.13
CA ILE A 116 -23.20 20.81 22.34
C ILE A 116 -24.08 20.80 23.60
N MET A 117 -23.48 21.22 24.72
CA MET A 117 -24.19 21.44 25.97
C MET A 117 -25.14 22.62 25.73
N ARG A 118 -26.44 22.33 25.65
CA ARG A 118 -27.48 23.37 25.59
C ARG A 118 -27.63 23.97 26.99
N PRO A 119 -27.46 25.29 27.18
CA PRO A 119 -27.83 25.92 28.44
C PRO A 119 -29.37 25.96 28.55
N SER A 120 -29.89 25.67 29.74
CA SER A 120 -31.26 25.97 30.17
C SER A 120 -31.17 26.94 31.35
#